data_AF-A0A7K3YDT3-F1
#
_entry.id   AF-A0A7K3YDT3-F1
#
_cell.length_a   1.000
_cell.length_b   1.000
_cell.length_c   1.000
_cell.angle_alpha   90.00
_cell.angle_beta   90.00
_cell.angle_gamma   90.00
#
_symmetry.space_group_name_H-M   'P 1'
#
loop_
_entity.id
_entity.type
_entity.pdbx_description
1 polymer ?
#
loop_
_entity_poly.entity_id
_entity_poly.type
_entity_poly.pdbx_seq_one_letter_code
_entity_poly.pdbx_strand_id
1 'polypeptide(L)' 'MWELYDALIEGIPDDIVVEDMALGGELTYVEANGGIGIAGYRYYIQRAPMMTENRIGKSLKEVAGCVKS' A
#
# COMPACT_ATOMS: atom_id res chain seq x y z
N MET A 1 -16.22 -3.91 -11.08
CA MET A 1 -15.36 -5.08 -11.23
C MET A 1 -14.13 -4.87 -10.35
N TRP A 2 -14.29 -5.08 -9.04
CA TRP A 2 -13.24 -4.94 -8.02
C TRP A 2 -13.05 -6.22 -7.20
N GLU A 3 -13.81 -7.27 -7.50
CA GLU A 3 -13.94 -8.50 -6.71
C GLU A 3 -12.59 -9.14 -6.37
N LEU A 4 -11.65 -9.13 -7.31
CA LEU A 4 -10.30 -9.63 -7.06
C LEU A 4 -9.57 -8.79 -5.99
N TYR A 5 -9.64 -7.47 -6.09
CA TYR A 5 -9.00 -6.57 -5.14
C TYR A 5 -9.72 -6.57 -3.80
N ASP A 6 -11.05 -6.69 -3.80
CA ASP A 6 -11.86 -6.89 -2.59
C ASP A 6 -11.39 -8.15 -1.85
N ALA A 7 -11.32 -9.29 -2.54
CA ALA A 7 -10.86 -10.55 -1.95
C ALA A 7 -9.43 -10.47 -1.40
N LEU A 8 -8.52 -9.78 -2.09
CA LEU A 8 -7.15 -9.58 -1.62
C LEU A 8 -7.10 -8.71 -0.34
N ILE A 9 -7.89 -7.64 -0.28
CA ILE A 9 -7.93 -6.74 0.88
C ILE A 9 -8.61 -7.41 2.08
N GLU A 10 -9.73 -8.11 1.85
CA GLU A 10 -10.47 -8.84 2.89
C GLU A 10 -9.63 -9.95 3.54
N GLY A 11 -8.72 -10.56 2.77
CA GLY A 11 -7.80 -11.59 3.27
C GLY A 11 -6.70 -11.09 4.22
N ILE A 12 -6.54 -9.77 4.39
CA ILE A 12 -5.53 -9.20 5.29
C ILE A 12 -6.06 -9.26 6.75
N PRO A 13 -5.29 -9.76 7.73
CA PRO A 13 -5.66 -9.68 9.15
C PRO A 13 -5.81 -8.22 9.64
N ASP A 14 -6.78 -7.97 10.53
CA ASP A 14 -7.10 -6.61 11.01
C ASP A 14 -6.07 -6.03 11.99
N ASP A 15 -5.27 -6.88 12.62
CA ASP A 15 -4.28 -6.56 13.65
C ASP A 15 -2.90 -6.22 13.08
N ILE A 16 -2.69 -6.37 11.76
CA ILE A 16 -1.44 -6.04 11.11
C ILE A 16 -1.40 -4.55 10.77
N VAL A 17 -0.32 -3.90 11.19
CA VAL A 17 -0.03 -2.49 10.92
C VAL A 17 1.21 -2.35 10.05
N VAL A 18 1.31 -1.21 9.35
CA VAL A 18 2.52 -0.84 8.62
C VAL A 18 3.60 -0.41 9.62
N GLU A 19 4.72 -1.13 9.62
CA GLU A 19 5.88 -0.88 10.50
C GLU A 19 6.82 0.14 9.87
N ASP A 20 7.05 0.03 8.57
CA ASP A 20 7.86 0.96 7.79
C ASP A 20 7.40 1.01 6.32
N MET A 21 7.72 2.10 5.63
CA MET A 21 7.46 2.23 4.19
C MET A 21 8.29 3.35 3.57
N ALA A 22 8.57 3.22 2.27
CA ALA A 22 9.03 4.34 1.47
C ALA A 22 8.46 4.32 0.06
N LEU A 23 8.22 5.54 -0.45
CA LEU A 23 7.92 5.82 -1.84
C LEU A 23 9.24 6.18 -2.53
N GLY A 24 9.91 5.18 -3.12
CA GLY A 24 11.14 5.38 -3.88
C GLY A 24 10.85 5.95 -5.27
N GLY A 25 11.89 6.15 -6.09
CA GLY A 25 11.79 6.68 -7.46
C GLY A 25 11.27 5.71 -8.52
N GLU A 26 11.29 4.40 -8.24
CA GLU A 26 10.85 3.34 -9.17
C GLU A 26 9.86 2.38 -8.54
N LEU A 27 9.95 2.24 -7.22
CA LEU A 27 9.21 1.27 -6.44
C LEU A 27 8.80 1.87 -5.10
N THR A 28 7.71 1.34 -4.59
CA THR A 28 7.24 1.53 -3.23
C THR A 28 7.46 0.23 -2.47
N TYR A 29 7.92 0.31 -1.22
CA TYR A 29 7.89 -0.83 -0.30
C TYR A 29 7.01 -0.54 0.90
N VAL A 30 6.47 -1.60 1.48
CA VAL A 30 5.72 -1.60 2.73
C VAL A 30 6.21 -2.78 3.55
N GLU A 31 6.61 -2.53 4.80
CA GLU A 31 6.98 -3.54 5.79
C GLU A 31 5.85 -3.68 6.81
N ALA A 32 5.48 -4.92 7.12
CA ALA A 32 4.49 -5.25 8.13
C ALA A 32 4.68 -6.68 8.64
N ASN A 33 4.63 -6.87 9.96
CA ASN A 33 4.71 -8.19 10.60
C ASN A 33 5.96 -8.98 10.18
N GLY A 34 7.11 -8.30 10.04
CA GLY A 34 8.38 -8.89 9.60
C GLY A 34 8.44 -9.33 8.12
N GLY A 35 7.43 -8.97 7.31
CA GLY A 35 7.39 -9.20 5.87
C GLY A 35 7.46 -7.90 5.07
N ILE A 36 7.97 -7.97 3.84
CA ILE A 36 8.11 -6.82 2.93
C ILE A 36 7.35 -7.07 1.63
N GLY A 37 6.50 -6.13 1.24
CA GLY A 37 5.84 -6.06 -0.07
C GLY A 37 6.40 -4.92 -0.92
N ILE A 38 6.47 -5.13 -2.23
CA ILE A 38 6.98 -4.13 -3.19
C ILE A 38 6.02 -3.92 -4.36
N ALA A 39 5.93 -2.69 -4.85
CA ALA A 39 5.17 -2.35 -6.05
C ALA A 39 5.94 -1.36 -6.90
N GLY A 40 6.23 -1.72 -8.15
CA GLY A 40 6.83 -0.82 -9.13
C GLY A 40 5.79 0.11 -9.76
N TYR A 41 6.20 1.31 -10.12
CA TYR A 41 5.37 2.26 -10.88
C TYR A 41 6.05 2.73 -12.16
N ARG A 42 5.27 3.25 -13.11
CA ARG A 42 5.79 3.77 -14.40
C ARG A 42 5.95 5.28 -14.35
N TYR A 43 7.06 5.78 -14.91
CA TYR A 43 7.49 7.18 -14.92
C TYR A 43 6.65 8.16 -15.78
N TYR A 44 5.42 7.82 -16.18
CA TYR A 44 4.59 8.75 -16.95
C TYR A 44 3.67 9.54 -16.01
N ILE A 45 3.55 10.86 -16.27
CA ILE A 45 2.66 11.85 -15.63
C ILE A 45 1.97 11.27 -14.39
N GLN A 46 2.72 11.16 -13.29
CA GLN A 46 2.09 10.80 -12.03
C GLN A 46 1.07 11.89 -11.74
N ARG A 47 -0.18 11.51 -11.48
CA ARG A 47 -1.11 12.41 -10.80
C ARG A 47 -0.36 12.95 -9.58
N ALA A 48 -0.49 14.26 -9.29
CA ALA A 48 0.10 14.85 -8.09
C ALA A 48 -0.15 13.90 -6.90
N PRO A 49 0.81 13.71 -5.97
CA PRO A 49 0.64 12.75 -4.88
C PRO A 49 -0.71 12.99 -4.22
N MET A 50 -1.71 12.16 -4.54
CA MET A 50 -3.05 12.24 -3.94
C MET A 50 -2.97 11.87 -2.45
N MET A 51 -1.81 11.32 -2.05
CA MET A 51 -1.50 10.81 -0.74
C MET A 51 -0.18 11.43 -0.28
N THR A 52 -0.24 12.36 0.67
CA THR A 52 0.93 13.01 1.30
C THR A 52 1.09 12.66 2.77
N GLU A 53 0.11 11.96 3.35
CA GLU A 53 0.15 11.57 4.76
C GLU A 53 1.01 10.32 4.98
N ASN A 54 1.67 10.28 6.14
CA ASN A 54 2.39 9.10 6.60
C ASN A 54 1.39 7.97 6.93
N ARG A 55 1.68 6.76 6.48
CA ARG A 55 0.85 5.57 6.73
C ARG A 55 1.52 4.57 7.69
N ILE A 56 2.73 4.85 8.17
CA ILE A 56 3.36 4.09 9.24
C ILE A 56 2.45 4.14 10.48
N GLY A 57 2.20 2.98 11.07
CA GLY A 57 1.28 2.77 12.19
C GLY A 57 -0.20 2.61 11.81
N LYS A 58 -0.58 2.76 10.54
CA LYS A 58 -1.95 2.47 10.08
C LYS A 58 -2.14 0.98 9.81
N SER A 59 -3.41 0.55 9.77
CA SER A 59 -3.77 -0.82 9.39
C SER A 59 -3.28 -1.14 7.97
N LEU A 60 -2.64 -2.30 7.80
CA LEU A 60 -2.20 -2.76 6.48
C LEU A 60 -3.39 -2.92 5.53
N LYS A 61 -4.55 -3.34 6.04
CA LYS A 61 -5.80 -3.45 5.27
C LYS A 61 -6.28 -2.10 4.75
N GLU A 62 -6.22 -1.06 5.57
CA GLU A 62 -6.55 0.31 5.15
C GLU A 62 -5.60 0.78 4.04
N VAL A 63 -4.30 0.56 4.22
CA VAL A 63 -3.27 0.96 3.25
C VAL A 63 -3.42 0.20 1.93
N ALA A 64 -3.73 -1.10 1.97
CA ALA A 64 -4.03 -1.90 0.78
C ALA A 64 -5.21 -1.35 -0.04
N GLY A 65 -6.15 -0.65 0.59
CA GLY A 65 -7.25 0.05 -0.10
C GLY A 65 -6.78 1.07 -1.14
N CYS A 66 -5.55 1.60 -1.01
CA CYS A 66 -4.97 2.55 -1.96
C CYS A 66 -4.75 1.95 -3.36
N VAL A 67 -4.79 0.62 -3.51
CA VAL A 67 -4.66 -0.07 -4.80
C VAL A 67 -5.75 0.31 -5.81
N LYS A 68 -6.88 0.85 -5.34
CA LYS A 68 -8.03 1.23 -6.18
C LYS A 68 -8.08 2.74 -6.52
N SER A 69 -7.09 3.52 -6.09
CA SER A 69 -7.02 4.98 -6.28
C SER A 69 -6.68 5.42 -7.70
#